data_AF-A0A1J5LEF8-F1
#
_entry.id   AF-A0A1J5LEF8-F1
#
_cell.length_a   1.000
_cell.length_b   1.000
_cell.length_c   1.000
_cell.angle_alpha   90.00
_cell.angle_beta   90.00
_cell.angle_gamma   90.00
#
_symmetry.space_group_name_H-M   'P 1'
#
loop_
_entity.id
_entity.type
_entity.pdbx_description
1 polymer ?
#
loop_
_entity_poly.entity_id
_entity_poly.type
_entity_poly.pdbx_seq_one_letter_code
_entity_poly.pdbx_strand_id
1 'polypeptide(L)'
;MQDLANTNPSFDLVATLTAPKDDTTAGTGETGTVDHEMLMRHLPDLATPMYYCVGPTVMVRATRQTLLAAGICEANMVFETFTGY
;
A
#
# COMPACT_ATOMS: atom_id res chain seq x y z
N MET A 1 14.72 7.69 1.50
CA MET A 1 13.26 7.52 1.33
C MET A 1 12.51 8.72 1.89
N GLN A 2 12.66 9.07 3.18
CA GLN A 2 12.02 10.28 3.74
C GLN A 2 12.48 11.60 3.08
N ASP A 3 13.75 11.71 2.69
CA ASP A 3 14.29 12.90 2.01
C ASP A 3 13.69 13.12 0.60
N LEU A 4 13.32 12.03 -0.09
CA LEU A 4 12.73 12.08 -1.44
C LEU A 4 11.26 12.55 -1.41
N ALA A 5 10.54 12.24 -0.32
CA ALA A 5 9.18 12.74 -0.08
C ALA A 5 9.15 14.24 0.26
N ASN A 6 10.14 14.73 1.00
CA ASN A 6 10.23 16.17 1.28
C ASN A 6 10.62 17.01 0.05
N THR A 7 11.26 16.40 -0.95
CA THR A 7 11.80 17.13 -2.11
C THR A 7 10.89 17.06 -3.34
N ASN A 8 9.94 16.12 -3.38
CA ASN A 8 9.04 15.93 -4.52
C ASN A 8 7.57 16.04 -4.09
N PRO A 9 6.87 17.15 -4.39
CA PRO A 9 5.45 17.31 -4.07
C PRO A 9 4.52 16.35 -4.81
N SER A 10 5.04 15.52 -5.72
CA SER A 10 4.30 14.46 -6.42
C SER A 10 4.52 13.06 -5.83
N PHE A 11 5.26 12.94 -4.71
CA PHE A 11 5.57 11.67 -4.07
C PHE A 11 5.12 11.69 -2.60
N ASP A 12 4.06 10.95 -2.31
CA ASP A 12 3.59 10.69 -0.95
C ASP A 12 4.03 9.30 -0.49
N LEU A 13 4.75 9.25 0.64
CA LEU A 13 5.13 8.01 1.29
C LEU A 13 4.21 7.74 2.48
N VAL A 14 3.30 6.79 2.32
CA VAL A 14 2.46 6.31 3.42
C VAL A 14 3.01 5.00 3.97
N ALA A 15 3.58 5.06 5.17
CA ALA A 15 4.04 3.87 5.88
C ALA A 15 2.90 3.31 6.75
N THR A 16 2.64 2.00 6.64
CA THR A 16 1.66 1.31 7.49
C THR A 16 2.29 0.12 8.23
N LEU A 17 1.90 -0.08 9.50
CA LEU A 17 2.29 -1.24 10.30
C LEU A 17 1.10 -2.18 10.52
N THR A 18 1.22 -3.42 10.07
CA THR A 18 0.14 -4.44 10.09
C THR A 18 -0.15 -5.01 11.48
N ALA A 19 0.79 -4.91 12.42
CA ALA A 19 0.62 -5.31 13.80
C ALA A 19 1.52 -4.44 14.70
N PRO A 20 1.06 -3.26 15.16
CA PRO A 20 1.80 -2.49 16.15
C PRO A 20 1.95 -3.34 17.42
N LYS A 21 3.19 -3.53 17.86
CA LYS A 21 3.51 -4.44 18.97
C LYS A 21 3.06 -3.89 20.33
N ASP A 22 2.82 -2.58 20.40
CA ASP A 22 2.38 -1.84 21.57
C ASP A 22 1.59 -0.58 21.16
N ASP A 23 0.62 -0.18 22.00
CA ASP A 23 -0.19 1.05 21.90
C ASP A 23 0.66 2.34 21.79
N THR A 24 1.95 2.27 22.11
CA THR A 24 2.91 3.37 22.07
C THR A 24 3.32 3.80 20.65
N THR A 25 3.01 2.99 19.63
CA THR A 25 3.30 3.30 18.21
C THR A 25 2.08 3.80 17.43
N ALA A 26 0.90 3.89 18.07
CA ALA A 26 -0.35 4.36 17.48
C ALA A 26 -0.36 5.88 17.17
N GLY A 27 0.75 6.58 17.42
CA GLY A 27 0.90 8.00 17.18
C GLY A 27 1.22 8.31 15.71
N THR A 28 0.26 8.88 15.00
CA THR A 28 0.37 9.61 13.71
C THR A 28 0.61 8.84 12.40
N GLY A 29 0.74 7.51 12.43
CA GLY A 29 0.91 6.68 11.21
C GLY A 29 -0.34 5.86 10.86
N GLU A 30 -0.47 5.45 9.59
CA GLU A 30 -1.44 4.42 9.20
C GLU A 30 -1.10 3.10 9.90
N THR A 31 -2.12 2.39 10.40
CA THR A 31 -1.97 1.10 11.08
C THR A 31 -2.95 0.11 10.47
N GLY A 32 -2.49 -1.10 10.16
CA GLY A 32 -3.28 -2.13 9.50
C GLY A 32 -2.65 -2.71 8.23
N THR A 33 -3.38 -3.58 7.55
CA THR A 33 -3.04 -4.05 6.21
C THR A 33 -3.33 -2.98 5.16
N VAL A 34 -2.68 -3.03 4.01
CA VAL A 34 -3.07 -2.20 2.85
C VAL A 34 -4.43 -2.70 2.33
N ASP A 35 -5.50 -1.99 2.69
CA ASP A 35 -6.88 -2.32 2.36
C ASP A 35 -7.56 -1.18 1.56
N HIS A 36 -8.81 -1.38 1.16
CA HIS A 36 -9.54 -0.43 0.33
C HIS A 36 -9.78 0.91 1.04
N GLU A 37 -10.08 0.90 2.35
CA GLU A 37 -10.28 2.15 3.09
C GLU A 37 -9.01 2.97 3.15
N MET A 38 -7.86 2.33 3.39
CA MET A 38 -6.56 3.00 3.35
C MET A 38 -6.31 3.69 2.01
N LEU A 39 -6.57 3.00 0.90
CA LEU A 39 -6.37 3.56 -0.43
C LEU A 39 -7.31 4.75 -0.69
N MET A 40 -8.59 4.66 -0.31
CA MET A 40 -9.55 5.75 -0.50
C MET A 40 -9.22 7.03 0.28
N ARG A 41 -8.51 6.92 1.41
CA ARG A 41 -8.08 8.10 2.19
C ARG A 41 -7.03 8.93 1.46
N HIS A 42 -6.24 8.29 0.60
CA HIS A 42 -5.10 8.91 -0.07
C HIS A 42 -5.30 9.11 -1.57
N LEU A 43 -6.21 8.35 -2.19
CA LEU A 43 -6.46 8.37 -3.62
C LEU A 43 -7.90 8.83 -3.90
N PRO A 44 -8.09 9.97 -4.60
CA PRO A 44 -9.43 10.44 -4.97
C PRO A 44 -10.10 9.55 -6.03
N ASP A 45 -9.31 8.83 -6.82
CA ASP A 45 -9.78 7.79 -7.75
C ASP A 45 -8.81 6.61 -7.74
N LEU A 46 -9.35 5.40 -7.64
CA LEU A 46 -8.62 4.14 -7.57
C LEU A 46 -8.39 3.53 -8.96
N ALA A 47 -9.11 3.96 -9.99
CA ALA A 47 -9.00 3.38 -11.33
C ALA A 47 -7.88 4.01 -12.17
N THR A 48 -7.50 5.26 -11.89
CA THR A 48 -6.47 6.02 -12.61
C THR A 48 -5.01 5.59 -12.34
N PRO A 49 -4.59 5.32 -11.08
CA PRO A 49 -3.18 5.06 -10.80
C PRO A 49 -2.73 3.64 -11.17
N MET A 50 -1.42 3.49 -11.42
CA MET A 50 -0.77 2.17 -11.52
C MET A 50 -0.31 1.70 -10.14
N TYR A 51 -0.67 0.47 -9.79
CA TYR A 51 -0.37 -0.15 -8.51
C TYR A 51 0.84 -1.07 -8.63
N TYR A 52 1.94 -0.70 -7.98
CA TYR A 52 3.12 -1.55 -7.86
C TYR A 52 3.14 -2.14 -6.45
N CYS A 53 3.13 -3.46 -6.34
CA CYS A 53 3.22 -4.14 -5.06
C CYS A 53 4.29 -5.22 -5.11
N VAL A 54 5.26 -5.08 -4.20
CA VAL A 54 6.42 -5.95 -4.11
C VAL A 54 6.58 -6.39 -2.66
N GLY A 55 6.70 -7.70 -2.42
CA GLY A 55 6.86 -8.21 -1.06
C GLY A 55 6.68 -9.72 -0.93
N PRO A 56 6.45 -10.20 0.31
CA PRO A 56 6.16 -11.60 0.57
C PRO A 56 4.90 -12.06 -0.18
N THR A 57 4.89 -13.31 -0.65
CA THR A 57 3.78 -13.88 -1.44
C THR A 57 2.41 -13.69 -0.78
N VAL A 58 2.32 -13.83 0.55
CA VAL A 58 1.07 -13.64 1.30
C VAL A 58 0.58 -12.20 1.21
N MET A 59 1.49 -11.22 1.35
CA MET A 59 1.17 -9.80 1.25
C MET A 59 0.72 -9.44 -0.16
N VAL A 60 1.49 -9.82 -1.18
CA VAL A 60 1.19 -9.53 -2.58
C VAL A 60 -0.18 -10.09 -2.99
N ARG A 61 -0.49 -11.33 -2.59
CA ARG A 61 -1.80 -11.94 -2.87
C ARG A 61 -2.94 -11.22 -2.16
N ALA A 62 -2.77 -10.85 -0.89
CA ALA A 62 -3.78 -10.12 -0.13
C ALA A 62 -4.07 -8.75 -0.77
N THR A 63 -3.02 -7.97 -1.09
CA THR A 63 -3.16 -6.66 -1.74
C THR A 63 -3.81 -6.79 -3.12
N ARG A 64 -3.43 -7.78 -3.93
CA ARG A 64 -4.07 -8.05 -5.22
C ARG A 64 -5.57 -8.31 -5.08
N GLN A 65 -5.97 -9.11 -4.10
CA GLN A 65 -7.38 -9.43 -3.87
C GLN A 65 -8.17 -8.18 -3.45
N THR A 66 -7.60 -7.34 -2.58
CA THR A 66 -8.20 -6.04 -2.21
C THR A 66 -8.39 -5.14 -3.42
N LEU A 67 -7.37 -4.98 -4.26
CA LEU A 67 -7.45 -4.11 -5.44
C LEU A 67 -8.47 -4.61 -6.46
N LEU A 68 -8.58 -5.92 -6.65
CA LEU A 68 -9.62 -6.52 -7.50
C LEU A 68 -11.02 -6.31 -6.93
N ALA A 69 -11.20 -6.48 -5.62
CA ALA A 69 -12.48 -6.22 -4.96
C ALA A 69 -12.88 -4.74 -5.04
N ALA A 70 -11.90 -3.83 -5.13
CA ALA A 70 -12.10 -2.40 -5.36
C ALA A 70 -12.49 -2.05 -6.81
N GLY A 71 -12.57 -3.04 -7.72
CA GLY A 71 -12.93 -2.83 -9.13
C GLY A 71 -11.78 -2.32 -10.01
N ILE A 72 -10.54 -2.39 -9.51
CA ILE A 72 -9.36 -1.93 -10.26
C ILE A 72 -8.98 -2.99 -11.30
N CYS A 73 -8.61 -2.53 -12.49
CA CYS A 73 -8.23 -3.41 -13.58
C CYS A 73 -6.85 -4.06 -13.34
N GLU A 74 -6.72 -5.36 -13.60
CA GLU A 74 -5.44 -6.09 -13.49
C GLU A 74 -4.35 -5.48 -14.37
N ALA A 75 -4.71 -4.85 -15.49
CA ALA A 75 -3.76 -4.18 -16.38
C ALA A 75 -3.06 -2.98 -15.73
N ASN A 76 -3.64 -2.41 -14.67
CA ASN A 76 -3.06 -1.31 -13.90
C ASN A 76 -2.27 -1.80 -12.69
N MET A 77 -2.06 -3.11 -12.55
CA MET A 77 -1.37 -3.69 -11.40
C MET A 77 -0.11 -4.44 -11.82
N VAL A 78 0.99 -4.15 -11.15
CA VAL A 78 2.27 -4.83 -11.31
C VAL A 78 2.65 -5.43 -9.96
N PHE A 79 2.76 -6.76 -9.94
CA PHE A 79 3.06 -7.51 -8.72
C PHE A 79 4.37 -8.26 -8.90
N GLU A 80 5.29 -8.09 -7.96
CA GLU A 80 6.50 -8.90 -7.86
C GLU A 80 6.57 -9.59 -6.50
N THR A 81 6.75 -10.91 -6.51
CA THR A 81 6.93 -11.70 -5.29
C THR A 81 8.39 -12.07 -5.15
N PHE A 82 8.99 -11.79 -3.99
CA PHE A 82 10.28 -12.39 -3.65
C PHE A 82 10.04 -13.79 -3.11
N THR A 83 10.53 -14.82 -3.80
CA THR A 83 10.50 -16.23 -3.34
C THR A 83 11.74 -16.62 -2.52
N GLY A 84 12.57 -15.63 -2.13
CA GLY A 84 13.80 -15.87 -1.40
C GLY A 84 13.57 -15.92 0.11
N TYR A 85 13.50 -17.13 0.65
CA TYR A 85 13.78 -17.44 2.06
C TYR A 85 14.71 -18.64 2.15
#